data_AF-D9XCH2-F1
#
_entry.id   AF-D9XCH2-F1
#
_cell.length_a   1.000
_cell.length_b   1.000
_cell.length_c   1.000
_cell.angle_alpha   90.00
_cell.angle_beta   90.00
_cell.angle_gamma   90.00
#
_symmetry.space_group_name_H-M   'P 1'
#
loop_
_entity.id
_entity.type
_entity.pdbx_description
1 polymer ?
#
loop_
_entity_poly.entity_id
_entity_poly.type
_entity_poly.pdbx_seq_one_letter_code
_entity_poly.pdbx_strand_id
1 'polypeptide(L)'
;MPGRRDDDVMWWLRARRAHTRLPLGFLMFALLAATVQDTPLFLPSIWSGGSELVQAATLVPLVLTSVLFDCLHTRLDAAETTGIRPVRFFDVLLALGVVALASAVGELIAMITGAASAETLGRNTAFLAGLTLLCGALFGRSAILVPALWPLLGVLFGMRAPGDAYPWTVLLEPPDTWYASTGALLMLTVGVGAHLLPPNRFARRAA
;
A
#
# COMPACT_ATOMS: atom_id res chain seq x y z
N MET A 1 27.57 -18.37 12.27
CA MET A 1 27.98 -18.01 10.90
C MET A 1 27.19 -16.78 10.44
N PRO A 2 27.73 -15.57 10.63
CA PRO A 2 27.03 -14.31 10.33
C PRO A 2 26.88 -14.01 8.81
N GLY A 3 27.90 -14.32 8.00
CA GLY A 3 27.93 -13.89 6.58
C GLY A 3 26.86 -14.48 5.65
N ARG A 4 26.33 -15.68 5.94
CA ARG A 4 25.37 -16.35 5.05
C ARG A 4 24.01 -15.64 4.97
N ARG A 5 23.58 -14.94 6.02
CA ARG A 5 22.29 -14.23 6.02
C ARG A 5 22.35 -12.92 5.23
N ASP A 6 23.46 -12.19 5.31
CA ASP A 6 23.61 -10.91 4.64
C ASP A 6 23.62 -11.08 3.11
N ASP A 7 24.28 -12.14 2.64
CA ASP A 7 24.29 -12.53 1.22
C ASP A 7 22.88 -12.91 0.72
N ASP A 8 22.09 -13.62 1.53
CA ASP A 8 20.72 -14.00 1.21
C ASP A 8 19.80 -12.77 1.07
N VAL A 9 19.92 -11.80 1.99
CA VAL A 9 19.14 -10.55 1.98
C VAL A 9 19.52 -9.68 0.80
N MET A 10 20.82 -9.48 0.53
CA MET A 10 21.30 -8.69 -0.59
C MET A 10 20.88 -9.29 -1.93
N TRP A 11 20.98 -10.62 -2.07
CA TRP A 11 20.54 -11.31 -3.28
C TRP A 11 19.03 -11.18 -3.47
N TRP A 12 18.24 -11.38 -2.41
CA TRP A 12 16.78 -11.21 -2.47
C TRP A 12 16.40 -9.76 -2.84
N LEU A 13 17.02 -8.74 -2.25
CA LEU A 13 16.79 -7.32 -2.59
C LEU A 13 17.10 -7.01 -4.07
N ARG A 14 18.14 -7.64 -4.62
CA ARG A 14 18.48 -7.51 -6.05
C ARG A 14 17.50 -8.24 -6.95
N ALA A 15 17.10 -9.46 -6.60
CA ALA A 15 16.10 -10.23 -7.34
C ALA A 15 14.77 -9.47 -7.43
N ARG A 16 14.37 -8.82 -6.34
CA ARG A 16 13.17 -7.98 -6.25
C ARG A 16 13.31 -6.62 -6.92
N ARG A 17 14.53 -6.25 -7.36
CA ARG A 17 14.89 -4.90 -7.84
C ARG A 17 14.52 -3.79 -6.85
N ALA A 18 14.38 -4.14 -5.57
CA ALA A 18 13.92 -3.24 -4.51
C ALA A 18 14.91 -2.08 -4.31
N HIS A 19 16.22 -2.37 -4.39
CA HIS A 19 17.30 -1.39 -4.24
C HIS A 19 17.32 -0.27 -5.29
N THR A 20 16.73 -0.47 -6.48
CA THR A 20 16.63 0.58 -7.51
C THR A 20 15.24 1.18 -7.58
N ARG A 21 14.20 0.34 -7.51
CA ARG A 21 12.81 0.78 -7.67
C ARG A 21 12.27 1.50 -6.44
N LEU A 22 12.54 1.01 -5.23
CA LEU A 22 12.00 1.64 -4.02
C LEU A 22 12.57 3.03 -3.76
N PRO A 23 13.88 3.31 -3.88
CA PRO A 23 14.38 4.68 -3.71
C PRO A 23 13.74 5.66 -4.70
N LEU A 24 13.56 5.24 -5.96
CA LEU A 24 12.87 6.05 -6.95
C LEU A 24 11.39 6.26 -6.60
N GLY A 25 10.70 5.19 -6.16
CA GLY A 25 9.31 5.26 -5.70
C GLY A 25 9.13 6.18 -4.49
N PHE A 26 10.07 6.15 -3.54
CA PHE A 26 10.09 7.05 -2.38
C PHE A 26 10.37 8.49 -2.78
N LEU A 27 11.31 8.72 -3.71
CA LEU A 27 11.57 10.04 -4.24
C LEU A 27 10.31 10.62 -4.90
N MET A 28 9.64 9.85 -5.76
CA MET A 28 8.39 10.28 -6.40
C MET A 28 7.28 10.52 -5.37
N PHE A 29 7.12 9.63 -4.41
CA PHE A 29 6.15 9.77 -3.31
C PHE A 29 6.39 11.06 -2.52
N ALA A 30 7.63 11.32 -2.10
CA ALA A 30 7.97 12.52 -1.34
C ALA A 30 7.78 13.80 -2.15
N LEU A 31 8.20 13.80 -3.43
CA LEU A 31 7.99 14.94 -4.33
C LEU A 31 6.49 15.21 -4.55
N LEU A 32 5.69 14.18 -4.82
CA LEU A 32 4.25 14.34 -4.98
C LEU A 32 3.58 14.80 -3.69
N ALA A 33 3.89 14.20 -2.55
CA ALA A 33 3.36 14.62 -1.25
C ALA A 33 3.70 16.09 -0.94
N ALA A 34 4.93 16.52 -1.19
CA ALA A 34 5.39 17.89 -0.94
C ALA A 34 4.79 18.93 -1.90
N THR A 35 4.48 18.53 -3.14
CA THR A 35 3.93 19.44 -4.17
C THR A 35 2.41 19.52 -4.16
N VAL A 36 1.75 18.40 -3.89
CA VAL A 36 0.30 18.27 -3.96
C VAL A 36 -0.36 18.80 -2.70
N GLN A 37 0.14 18.47 -1.51
CA GLN A 37 -0.38 18.96 -0.22
C GLN A 37 -1.93 18.88 -0.15
N ASP A 38 -2.59 19.94 0.35
CA ASP A 38 -4.05 20.05 0.47
C ASP A 38 -4.73 20.52 -0.83
N THR A 39 -4.20 20.14 -2.00
CA THR A 39 -4.84 20.48 -3.29
C THR A 39 -6.15 19.71 -3.45
N PRO A 40 -7.29 20.40 -3.61
CA PRO A 40 -8.57 19.75 -3.83
C PRO A 40 -8.67 19.19 -5.26
N LEU A 41 -9.18 17.97 -5.39
CA LEU A 41 -9.59 17.36 -6.65
C LEU A 41 -11.09 17.20 -6.68
N PHE A 42 -11.67 17.63 -7.80
CA PHE A 42 -13.06 17.36 -8.14
C PHE A 42 -13.12 16.03 -8.88
N LEU A 43 -13.66 15.02 -8.22
CA LEU A 43 -13.87 13.71 -8.81
C LEU A 43 -15.37 13.43 -8.92
N PRO A 44 -15.81 12.72 -9.97
CA PRO A 44 -17.21 12.33 -10.08
C PRO A 44 -17.55 11.32 -8.98
N SER A 45 -18.73 11.45 -8.39
CA SER A 45 -19.31 10.46 -7.48
C SER A 45 -20.66 10.00 -8.02
N ILE A 46 -20.83 8.69 -8.09
CA ILE A 46 -22.08 8.07 -8.57
C ILE A 46 -23.11 8.11 -7.46
N TRP A 47 -22.68 7.89 -6.20
CA TRP A 47 -23.59 7.75 -5.07
C TRP A 47 -24.19 9.08 -4.60
N SER A 48 -23.39 10.15 -4.54
CA SER A 48 -23.89 11.47 -4.18
C SER A 48 -24.53 12.24 -5.35
N GLY A 49 -24.40 11.72 -6.58
CA GLY A 49 -24.99 12.32 -7.79
C GLY A 49 -24.30 13.61 -8.25
N GLY A 50 -23.06 13.85 -7.82
CA GLY A 50 -22.34 15.10 -8.08
C GLY A 50 -20.82 14.93 -8.19
N SER A 51 -20.09 16.03 -7.99
CA SER A 51 -18.63 15.99 -7.86
C SER A 51 -18.25 16.16 -6.40
N GLU A 52 -17.35 15.29 -5.95
CA GLU A 52 -16.84 15.26 -4.59
C GLU A 52 -15.45 15.86 -4.54
N LEU A 53 -15.20 16.60 -3.46
CA LEU A 53 -13.92 17.22 -3.20
C LEU A 53 -13.06 16.25 -2.39
N VAL A 54 -11.98 15.78 -3.01
CA VAL A 54 -11.04 14.83 -2.42
C VAL A 54 -9.65 15.45 -2.44
N GLN A 55 -8.90 15.31 -1.34
CA GLN A 55 -7.53 15.80 -1.32
C GLN A 55 -6.65 14.97 -2.25
N ALA A 56 -5.94 15.63 -3.16
CA ALA A 56 -5.05 14.98 -4.13
C ALA A 56 -3.98 14.10 -3.44
N ALA A 57 -3.54 14.48 -2.24
CA ALA A 57 -2.64 13.69 -1.40
C ALA A 57 -3.14 12.27 -1.12
N THR A 58 -4.47 12.03 -1.16
CA THR A 58 -5.08 10.70 -0.99
C THR A 58 -4.60 9.70 -2.04
N LEU A 59 -4.27 10.17 -3.24
CA LEU A 59 -3.82 9.34 -4.36
C LEU A 59 -2.30 9.09 -4.34
N VAL A 60 -1.54 9.89 -3.60
CA VAL A 60 -0.06 9.82 -3.60
C VAL A 60 0.48 8.45 -3.15
N PRO A 61 -0.06 7.80 -2.10
CA PRO A 61 0.35 6.46 -1.70
C PRO A 61 0.26 5.41 -2.81
N LEU A 62 -0.61 5.59 -3.82
CA LEU A 62 -0.73 4.65 -4.94
C LEU A 62 0.59 4.46 -5.70
N VAL A 63 1.38 5.52 -5.84
CA VAL A 63 2.66 5.47 -6.55
C VAL A 63 3.60 4.51 -5.82
N LEU A 64 3.75 4.70 -4.51
CA LEU A 64 4.65 3.90 -3.69
C LEU A 64 4.17 2.45 -3.59
N THR A 65 2.87 2.21 -3.39
CA THR A 65 2.33 0.85 -3.30
C THR A 65 2.34 0.12 -4.64
N SER A 66 2.25 0.82 -5.77
CA SER A 66 2.43 0.22 -7.10
C SER A 66 3.87 -0.26 -7.31
N VAL A 67 4.85 0.53 -6.88
CA VAL A 67 6.26 0.14 -6.89
C VAL A 67 6.51 -1.05 -5.96
N LEU A 68 5.93 -1.03 -4.75
CA LEU A 68 5.99 -2.17 -3.83
C LEU A 68 5.39 -3.42 -4.47
N PHE A 69 4.21 -3.32 -5.10
CA PHE A 69 3.58 -4.42 -5.80
C PHE A 69 4.50 -5.04 -6.85
N ASP A 70 5.11 -4.21 -7.70
CA ASP A 70 6.01 -4.64 -8.77
C ASP A 70 7.27 -5.33 -8.20
N CYS A 71 7.82 -4.83 -7.09
CA CYS A 71 8.92 -5.49 -6.38
C CYS A 71 8.49 -6.87 -5.85
N LEU A 72 7.32 -6.95 -5.21
CA LEU A 72 6.75 -8.19 -4.66
C LEU A 72 6.35 -9.22 -5.72
N HIS A 73 6.14 -8.81 -6.98
CA HIS A 73 5.79 -9.70 -8.09
C HIS A 73 6.93 -9.95 -9.08
N THR A 74 8.10 -9.35 -8.87
CA THR A 74 9.33 -9.74 -9.57
C THR A 74 9.86 -11.03 -8.92
N ARG A 75 9.12 -12.14 -9.13
CA ARG A 75 9.37 -13.48 -8.59
C ARG A 75 9.85 -14.45 -9.67
N LEU A 76 10.65 -15.43 -9.24
CA LEU A 76 10.92 -16.66 -9.98
C LEU A 76 10.21 -17.82 -9.25
N ASP A 77 8.93 -18.02 -9.53
CA ASP A 77 8.06 -18.96 -8.79
C ASP A 77 8.64 -20.38 -8.67
N ALA A 78 9.31 -20.86 -9.72
CA ALA A 78 9.96 -22.18 -9.73
C ALA A 78 11.11 -22.30 -8.70
N ALA A 79 11.84 -21.21 -8.46
CA ALA A 79 12.94 -21.18 -7.49
C ALA A 79 12.46 -20.91 -6.06
N GLU A 80 11.38 -20.13 -5.91
CA GLU A 80 10.83 -19.80 -4.59
C GLU A 80 10.03 -20.95 -3.97
N THR A 81 9.40 -21.79 -4.79
CA THR A 81 8.62 -22.96 -4.31
C THR A 81 9.47 -24.13 -3.85
N THR A 82 10.71 -24.23 -4.33
CA THR A 82 11.65 -25.32 -4.03
C THR A 82 12.70 -24.92 -2.99
N GLY A 83 12.83 -23.62 -2.69
CA GLY A 83 13.80 -23.10 -1.75
C GLY A 83 13.38 -23.23 -0.28
N ILE A 84 14.36 -23.50 0.59
CA ILE A 84 14.21 -23.45 2.07
C ILE A 84 14.26 -22.02 2.64
N ARG A 85 14.40 -21.00 1.79
CA ARG A 85 14.58 -19.59 2.20
C ARG A 85 13.24 -18.96 2.61
N PRO A 86 13.19 -18.14 3.67
CA PRO A 86 11.96 -17.50 4.15
C PRO A 86 11.57 -16.27 3.31
N VAL A 87 11.41 -16.43 1.99
CA VAL A 87 11.17 -15.33 1.04
C VAL A 87 9.94 -14.50 1.43
N ARG A 88 8.85 -15.15 1.85
CA ARG A 88 7.61 -14.49 2.29
C ARG A 88 7.80 -13.59 3.50
N PHE A 89 8.73 -13.94 4.39
CA PHE A 89 9.05 -13.13 5.56
C PHE A 89 9.82 -11.87 5.13
N PHE A 90 10.78 -11.98 4.22
CA PHE A 90 11.48 -10.81 3.68
C PHE A 90 10.54 -9.88 2.91
N ASP A 91 9.59 -10.42 2.15
CA ASP A 91 8.56 -9.65 1.46
C ASP A 91 7.65 -8.87 2.43
N VAL A 92 7.27 -9.47 3.56
CA VAL A 92 6.55 -8.78 4.63
C VAL A 92 7.41 -7.69 5.28
N LEU A 93 8.67 -7.99 5.60
CA LEU A 93 9.58 -6.98 6.15
C LEU A 93 9.77 -5.80 5.19
N LEU A 94 9.79 -6.05 3.87
CA LEU A 94 9.83 -5.00 2.86
C LEU A 94 8.60 -4.09 2.95
N ALA A 95 7.41 -4.69 2.96
CA ALA A 95 6.16 -3.95 3.02
C ALA A 95 6.06 -3.14 4.31
N LEU A 96 6.40 -3.73 5.46
CA LEU A 96 6.44 -3.04 6.74
C LEU A 96 7.47 -1.90 6.75
N GLY A 97 8.66 -2.12 6.20
CA GLY A 97 9.68 -1.09 6.06
C GLY A 97 9.21 0.07 5.16
N VAL A 98 8.50 -0.24 4.08
CA VAL A 98 7.91 0.77 3.20
C VAL A 98 6.86 1.59 3.92
N VAL A 99 5.96 0.96 4.66
CA VAL A 99 4.93 1.64 5.46
C VAL A 99 5.56 2.52 6.54
N ALA A 100 6.55 2.01 7.27
CA ALA A 100 7.24 2.76 8.32
C ALA A 100 7.94 4.00 7.75
N LEU A 101 8.66 3.85 6.64
CA LEU A 101 9.35 4.98 5.99
C LEU A 101 8.37 5.97 5.38
N ALA A 102 7.28 5.51 4.75
CA ALA A 102 6.23 6.40 4.23
C ALA A 102 5.55 7.20 5.34
N SER A 103 5.34 6.59 6.51
CA SER A 103 4.80 7.27 7.69
C SER A 103 5.76 8.36 8.18
N ALA A 104 7.05 8.03 8.32
CA ALA A 104 8.06 9.01 8.72
C ALA A 104 8.20 10.18 7.73
N VAL A 105 8.11 9.90 6.42
CA VAL A 105 8.13 10.93 5.38
C VAL A 105 6.87 11.79 5.43
N GLY A 106 5.69 11.20 5.61
CA GLY A 106 4.42 11.92 5.74
C GLY A 106 4.43 12.89 6.93
N GLU A 107 4.86 12.40 8.10
CA GLU A 107 5.04 13.22 9.31
C GLU A 107 6.04 14.35 9.10
N LEU A 108 7.19 14.07 8.46
CA LEU A 108 8.18 15.09 8.16
C LEU A 108 7.62 16.18 7.24
N ILE A 109 6.84 15.80 6.23
CA ILE A 109 6.19 16.75 5.33
C ILE A 109 5.15 17.57 6.09
N ALA A 110 4.29 16.93 6.89
CA ALA A 110 3.29 17.60 7.73
C ALA A 110 3.94 18.64 8.66
N MET A 111 5.06 18.30 9.31
CA MET A 111 5.81 19.24 10.16
C MET A 111 6.39 20.43 9.39
N ILE A 112 6.84 20.23 8.14
CA ILE A 112 7.46 21.29 7.33
C ILE A 112 6.41 22.20 6.67
N THR A 113 5.31 21.62 6.17
CA THR A 113 4.31 22.33 5.35
C THR A 113 3.07 22.75 6.14
N GLY A 114 2.80 22.11 7.28
CA GLY A 114 1.55 22.28 8.03
C GLY A 114 0.31 21.68 7.33
N ALA A 115 0.50 20.89 6.26
CA ALA A 115 -0.61 20.33 5.49
C ALA A 115 -1.23 19.12 6.21
N ALA A 116 -2.51 19.23 6.57
CA ALA A 116 -3.23 18.19 7.31
C ALA A 116 -3.36 16.88 6.50
N SER A 117 -3.43 16.98 5.18
CA SER A 117 -3.48 15.78 4.32
C SER A 117 -2.20 14.95 4.37
N ALA A 118 -1.04 15.53 4.69
CA ALA A 118 0.23 14.81 4.78
C ALA A 118 0.25 13.80 5.94
N GLU A 119 -0.48 14.08 7.02
CA GLU A 119 -0.62 13.17 8.18
C GLU A 119 -1.31 11.85 7.80
N THR A 120 -2.17 11.87 6.78
CA THR A 120 -2.87 10.65 6.30
C THR A 120 -1.98 9.70 5.52
N LEU A 121 -0.81 10.15 5.04
CA LEU A 121 0.02 9.40 4.08
C LEU A 121 0.51 8.06 4.63
N GLY A 122 0.93 8.01 5.90
CA GLY A 122 1.38 6.79 6.55
C GLY A 122 0.27 5.75 6.65
N ARG A 123 -0.90 6.16 7.17
CA ARG A 123 -2.10 5.34 7.29
C ARG A 123 -2.59 4.82 5.94
N ASN A 124 -2.67 5.70 4.94
CA ASN A 124 -3.15 5.35 3.61
C ASN A 124 -2.19 4.38 2.91
N THR A 125 -0.87 4.55 3.10
CA THR A 125 0.14 3.59 2.64
C THR A 125 0.00 2.24 3.34
N ALA A 126 -0.24 2.23 4.66
CA ALA A 126 -0.46 1.00 5.42
C ALA A 126 -1.66 0.21 4.90
N PHE A 127 -2.79 0.88 4.66
CA PHE A 127 -3.99 0.27 4.12
C PHE A 127 -3.73 -0.35 2.74
N LEU A 128 -3.16 0.42 1.80
CA LEU A 128 -2.91 -0.05 0.43
C LEU A 128 -1.82 -1.12 0.34
N ALA A 129 -0.80 -1.07 1.20
CA ALA A 129 0.20 -2.13 1.31
C ALA A 129 -0.42 -3.43 1.84
N GLY A 130 -1.28 -3.34 2.86
CA GLY A 130 -2.07 -4.46 3.36
C GLY A 130 -2.94 -5.09 2.28
N LEU A 131 -3.69 -4.27 1.56
CA LEU A 131 -4.53 -4.71 0.45
C LEU A 131 -3.71 -5.35 -0.67
N THR A 132 -2.54 -4.78 -0.99
CA THR A 132 -1.58 -5.36 -1.95
C THR A 132 -1.12 -6.75 -1.54
N LEU A 133 -0.74 -6.95 -0.28
CA LEU A 133 -0.32 -8.25 0.24
C LEU A 133 -1.46 -9.27 0.23
N LEU A 134 -2.66 -8.86 0.63
CA LEU A 134 -3.86 -9.69 0.64
C LEU A 134 -4.25 -10.14 -0.77
N CYS A 135 -4.41 -9.18 -1.69
CA CYS A 135 -4.80 -9.46 -3.07
C CYS A 135 -3.73 -10.29 -3.80
N GLY A 136 -2.45 -10.00 -3.58
CA GLY A 136 -1.35 -10.81 -4.12
C GLY A 136 -1.36 -12.24 -3.58
N ALA A 137 -1.72 -12.46 -2.31
CA ALA A 137 -1.85 -13.79 -1.74
C ALA A 137 -3.05 -14.59 -2.30
N LEU A 138 -4.17 -13.92 -2.58
CA LEU A 138 -5.41 -14.55 -3.04
C LEU A 138 -5.45 -14.78 -4.55
N PHE A 139 -4.99 -13.81 -5.34
CA PHE A 139 -5.15 -13.79 -6.80
C PHE A 139 -3.83 -13.72 -7.56
N GLY A 140 -2.69 -13.57 -6.88
CA GLY A 140 -1.38 -13.42 -7.51
C GLY A 140 -1.25 -12.12 -8.30
N ARG A 141 -0.57 -12.16 -9.45
CA ARG A 141 -0.22 -10.97 -10.24
C ARG A 141 -1.43 -10.25 -10.85
N SER A 142 -2.54 -10.95 -11.11
CA SER A 142 -3.75 -10.35 -11.68
C SER A 142 -4.40 -9.32 -10.73
N ALA A 143 -4.07 -9.37 -9.44
CA ALA A 143 -4.65 -8.51 -8.41
C ALA A 143 -4.10 -7.08 -8.38
N ILE A 144 -3.14 -6.71 -9.25
CA ILE A 144 -2.49 -5.38 -9.24
C ILE A 144 -3.47 -4.22 -9.31
N LEU A 145 -4.60 -4.41 -9.99
CA LEU A 145 -5.59 -3.37 -10.17
C LEU A 145 -6.39 -3.10 -8.89
N VAL A 146 -6.52 -4.07 -7.97
CA VAL A 146 -7.41 -3.90 -6.82
C VAL A 146 -6.93 -2.78 -5.87
N PRO A 147 -5.66 -2.75 -5.41
CA PRO A 147 -5.18 -1.62 -4.61
C PRO A 147 -5.20 -0.30 -5.37
N ALA A 148 -4.93 -0.32 -6.68
CA ALA A 148 -4.92 0.87 -7.51
C ALA A 148 -6.32 1.50 -7.69
N LEU A 149 -7.34 0.66 -7.82
CA LEU A 149 -8.73 1.08 -8.01
C LEU A 149 -9.44 1.42 -6.70
N TRP A 150 -8.90 1.00 -5.54
CA TRP A 150 -9.59 1.20 -4.26
C TRP A 150 -9.92 2.66 -3.94
N PRO A 151 -9.01 3.64 -4.10
CA PRO A 151 -9.37 5.05 -3.89
C PRO A 151 -10.48 5.51 -4.83
N LEU A 152 -10.47 5.07 -6.09
CA LEU A 152 -11.53 5.41 -7.06
C LEU A 152 -12.87 4.81 -6.66
N LEU A 153 -12.90 3.56 -6.18
CA LEU A 153 -14.10 2.93 -5.65
C LEU A 153 -14.64 3.69 -4.43
N GLY A 154 -13.74 4.13 -3.54
CA GLY A 154 -14.09 4.95 -2.40
C GLY A 154 -14.75 6.27 -2.82
N VAL A 155 -14.23 6.94 -3.83
CA VAL A 155 -14.79 8.22 -4.29
C VAL A 155 -16.13 8.03 -5.02
N LEU A 156 -16.22 7.01 -5.86
CA LEU A 156 -17.41 6.74 -6.66
C LEU A 156 -18.60 6.26 -5.83
N PHE A 157 -18.36 5.42 -4.81
CA PHE A 157 -19.40 4.70 -4.07
C PHE A 157 -19.36 4.89 -2.56
N GLY A 158 -18.34 5.56 -2.04
CA GLY A 158 -18.03 5.61 -0.61
C GLY A 158 -18.41 6.90 0.08
N MET A 159 -19.22 7.76 -0.55
CA MET A 159 -19.70 9.01 0.05
C MET A 159 -21.13 8.85 0.53
N ARG A 160 -21.40 9.19 1.80
CA ARG A 160 -22.74 9.21 2.39
C ARG A 160 -23.45 10.53 2.10
N ALA A 161 -22.71 11.63 2.18
CA ALA A 161 -23.10 12.98 1.83
C ALA A 161 -21.86 13.74 1.31
N PRO A 162 -22.01 14.92 0.69
CA PRO A 162 -20.87 15.69 0.23
C PRO A 162 -19.87 15.97 1.37
N GLY A 163 -18.63 15.52 1.19
CA GLY A 163 -17.58 15.62 2.22
C GLY A 163 -17.73 14.67 3.43
N ASP A 164 -18.71 13.77 3.43
CA ASP A 164 -18.92 12.74 4.47
C ASP A 164 -18.72 11.34 3.88
N ALA A 165 -17.56 10.75 4.12
CA ALA A 165 -17.22 9.43 3.63
C ALA A 165 -17.77 8.32 4.54
N TYR A 166 -18.13 7.17 3.96
CA TYR A 166 -18.40 5.98 4.74
C TYR A 166 -17.10 5.43 5.37
N PRO A 167 -17.17 4.87 6.60
CA PRO A 167 -15.99 4.38 7.31
C PRO A 167 -15.17 3.30 6.59
N TRP A 168 -15.77 2.58 5.64
CA TRP A 168 -15.08 1.52 4.88
C TRP A 168 -14.06 2.08 3.88
N THR A 169 -14.17 3.35 3.50
CA THR A 169 -13.29 3.95 2.48
C THR A 169 -11.87 4.11 3.00
N VAL A 170 -11.71 4.37 4.31
CA VAL A 170 -10.47 4.57 5.09
C VAL A 170 -9.56 5.69 4.58
N LEU A 171 -9.25 5.69 3.28
CA LEU A 171 -8.41 6.65 2.58
C LEU A 171 -9.01 8.06 2.51
N LEU A 172 -10.34 8.16 2.44
CA LEU A 172 -11.06 9.43 2.32
C LEU A 172 -11.36 10.09 3.67
N GLU A 173 -11.09 9.39 4.76
CA GLU A 173 -11.35 9.90 6.10
C GLU A 173 -10.33 10.97 6.51
N PRO A 174 -10.73 11.99 7.29
CA PRO A 174 -9.81 12.97 7.87
C PRO A 174 -8.65 12.33 8.66
N PRO A 175 -7.54 13.09 8.89
CA PRO A 175 -6.39 12.60 9.64
C PRO A 175 -6.73 12.20 11.08
N ASP A 176 -7.58 12.98 11.77
CA ASP A 176 -7.97 12.76 13.18
C ASP A 176 -8.92 11.56 13.40
N THR A 177 -9.30 10.86 12.33
CA THR A 177 -10.27 9.76 12.41
C THR A 177 -9.63 8.46 12.92
N TRP A 178 -9.84 8.15 14.20
CA TRP A 178 -9.24 6.97 14.86
C TRP A 178 -9.59 5.62 14.21
N TYR A 179 -10.84 5.47 13.73
CA TYR A 179 -11.29 4.20 13.15
C TYR A 179 -10.66 3.95 11.77
N ALA A 180 -10.30 5.00 11.03
CA ALA A 180 -9.57 4.86 9.78
C ALA A 180 -8.15 4.33 10.04
N SER A 181 -7.48 4.81 11.10
CA SER A 181 -6.16 4.31 11.50
C SER A 181 -6.22 2.85 11.92
N THR A 182 -7.28 2.48 12.64
CA THR A 182 -7.57 1.09 13.02
C THR A 182 -7.86 0.25 11.78
N GLY A 183 -8.67 0.73 10.84
CA GLY A 183 -8.98 0.05 9.58
C GLY A 183 -7.73 -0.21 8.72
N ALA A 184 -6.83 0.77 8.63
CA ALA A 184 -5.54 0.62 7.95
C ALA A 184 -4.64 -0.43 8.60
N LEU A 185 -4.55 -0.42 9.94
CA LEU A 185 -3.78 -1.41 10.69
C LEU A 185 -4.38 -2.82 10.54
N LEU A 186 -5.71 -2.94 10.58
CA LEU A 186 -6.41 -4.20 10.36
C LEU A 186 -6.17 -4.73 8.94
N MET A 187 -6.27 -3.88 7.91
CA MET A 187 -5.97 -4.29 6.54
C MET A 187 -4.50 -4.72 6.38
N LEU A 188 -3.55 -3.99 6.99
CA LEU A 188 -2.14 -4.35 6.98
C LEU A 188 -1.89 -5.71 7.67
N THR A 189 -2.47 -5.92 8.85
CA THR A 189 -2.31 -7.18 9.61
C THR A 189 -2.94 -8.36 8.87
N VAL A 190 -4.13 -8.19 8.29
CA VAL A 190 -4.78 -9.20 7.45
C VAL A 190 -3.93 -9.52 6.22
N GLY A 191 -3.41 -8.50 5.52
CA GLY A 191 -2.54 -8.68 4.37
C GLY A 191 -1.25 -9.42 4.71
N VAL A 192 -0.59 -9.04 5.81
CA VAL A 192 0.60 -9.73 6.32
C VAL A 192 0.28 -11.19 6.66
N GLY A 193 -0.81 -11.43 7.40
CA GLY A 193 -1.27 -12.78 7.75
C GLY A 193 -1.51 -13.64 6.51
N ALA A 194 -2.29 -13.13 5.55
CA ALA A 194 -2.57 -13.83 4.29
C ALA A 194 -1.30 -14.13 3.49
N HIS A 195 -0.32 -13.22 3.49
CA HIS A 195 0.94 -13.41 2.76
C HIS A 195 1.86 -14.46 3.40
N LEU A 196 1.90 -14.51 4.73
CA LEU A 196 2.70 -15.48 5.48
C LEU A 196 2.07 -16.87 5.48
N LEU A 197 0.74 -16.96 5.50
CA LEU A 197 0.04 -18.24 5.50
C LEU A 197 0.33 -19.00 4.20
N PRO A 198 0.75 -20.28 4.26
CA PRO A 198 0.95 -21.09 3.07
C PRO A 198 -0.35 -21.13 2.26
N PRO A 199 -0.28 -21.14 0.91
CA PRO A 199 -1.47 -21.17 0.10
C PRO A 199 -2.19 -22.45 0.45
N ASN A 200 -3.37 -22.28 1.05
CA ASN A 200 -4.19 -23.38 1.50
C ASN A 200 -4.40 -24.32 0.30
N ARG A 201 -4.12 -25.62 0.49
CA ARG A 201 -4.11 -26.66 -0.57
C ARG A 201 -5.43 -26.76 -1.37
N PHE A 202 -6.47 -26.03 -0.97
CA PHE A 202 -7.77 -25.94 -1.62
C PHE A 202 -7.72 -25.39 -3.06
N ALA A 203 -6.75 -24.53 -3.41
CA ALA A 203 -6.60 -24.04 -4.79
C ALA A 203 -6.07 -25.09 -5.78
N ARG A 204 -5.41 -26.17 -5.31
CA ARG A 204 -4.95 -27.27 -6.18
C ARG A 204 -6.05 -28.26 -6.59
N ARG A 205 -7.27 -28.12 -6.08
CA ARG A 205 -8.40 -29.00 -6.44
C ARG A 205 -9.27 -28.44 -7.59
N ALA A 206 -8.99 -27.24 -8.08
CA ALA A 206 -9.78 -26.56 -9.10
C ALA A 206 -9.05 -26.37 -10.45
N ALA A 207 -7.87 -26.95 -10.61
CA ALA A 207 -7.09 -27.00 -11.86
C ALA A 207 -6.76 -28.46 -12.17
#